data_AF-A0A0N9MZA0-F1
#
_entry.id   AF-A0A0N9MZA0-F1
#
_cell.length_a   1.000
_cell.length_b   1.000
_cell.length_c   1.000
_cell.angle_alpha   90.00
_cell.angle_beta   90.00
_cell.angle_gamma   90.00
#
_symmetry.space_group_name_H-M   'P 1'
#
loop_
_entity.id
_entity.type
_entity.pdbx_description
1 polymer ?
#
loop_
_entity_poly.entity_id
_entity_poly.type
_entity_poly.pdbx_seq_one_letter_code
_entity_poly.pdbx_strand_id
1 'polypeptide(L)'
;MAVEAGMPKADAEAALENDDFRATVSDNEAHAQSIGLSGVPVFVMNEKYAISGAQAADNFLNALRQVWDEQQTEFSATAGQTCGTDGCSI
;
A
#
# COMPACT_ATOMS: atom_id res chain seq x y z
N MET A 1 -16.48 1.65 20.27
CA MET A 1 -15.62 1.78 19.07
C MET A 1 -16.04 0.88 17.91
N ALA A 2 -15.82 -0.45 17.91
CA ALA A 2 -16.13 -1.29 16.72
C ALA A 2 -17.62 -1.25 16.29
N VAL A 3 -18.54 -1.33 17.26
CA VAL A 3 -19.99 -1.23 17.01
C VAL A 3 -20.41 0.16 16.51
N GLU A 4 -19.74 1.22 16.97
CA GLU A 4 -19.98 2.59 16.50
C GLU A 4 -19.55 2.77 15.04
N ALA A 5 -18.56 2.00 14.59
CA ALA A 5 -18.14 1.93 13.19
C ALA A 5 -19.03 1.02 12.32
N GLY A 6 -20.11 0.44 12.89
CA GLY A 6 -21.08 -0.39 12.16
C GLY A 6 -20.80 -1.90 12.17
N MET A 7 -19.77 -2.37 12.89
CA MET A 7 -19.46 -3.79 12.99
C MET A 7 -20.38 -4.51 13.99
N PRO A 8 -20.88 -5.73 13.69
CA PRO A 8 -21.59 -6.54 14.68
C PRO A 8 -20.72 -6.84 15.89
N LYS A 9 -21.30 -6.76 17.09
CA LYS A 9 -20.56 -6.97 18.34
C LYS A 9 -19.88 -8.34 18.40
N ALA A 10 -20.59 -9.40 18.00
CA ALA A 10 -20.07 -10.76 18.02
C ALA A 10 -18.83 -10.93 17.11
N ASP A 11 -18.85 -10.32 15.93
CA ASP A 11 -17.73 -10.36 14.99
C ASP A 11 -16.51 -9.61 15.54
N ALA A 12 -16.74 -8.46 16.19
CA ALA A 12 -15.67 -7.70 16.84
C ALA A 12 -15.04 -8.47 18.01
N GLU A 13 -15.84 -9.16 18.83
CA GLU A 13 -15.35 -10.00 19.93
C GLU A 13 -14.57 -11.19 19.39
N ALA A 14 -15.08 -11.89 18.38
CA ALA A 14 -14.39 -12.99 17.73
C ALA A 14 -13.06 -12.56 17.10
N ALA A 15 -13.00 -11.37 16.48
CA ALA A 15 -11.77 -10.83 15.92
C ALA A 15 -10.70 -10.54 16.97
N LEU A 16 -11.07 -10.07 18.17
CA LEU A 16 -10.12 -9.81 19.25
C LEU A 16 -9.49 -11.08 19.82
N GLU A 17 -10.23 -12.19 19.75
CA GLU A 17 -9.78 -13.52 20.18
C GLU A 17 -9.07 -14.31 19.05
N ASN A 18 -9.08 -13.79 17.82
CA ASN A 18 -8.48 -14.46 16.68
C ASN A 18 -6.95 -14.20 16.60
N ASP A 19 -6.18 -15.26 16.80
CA ASP A 19 -4.71 -15.21 16.72
C ASP A 19 -4.17 -14.98 15.30
N ASP A 20 -4.94 -15.24 14.24
CA ASP A 20 -4.53 -14.91 12.86
C ASP A 20 -4.40 -13.39 12.66
N PHE A 21 -5.30 -12.60 13.28
CA PHE A 21 -5.20 -11.14 13.24
C PHE A 21 -4.01 -10.64 14.08
N ARG A 22 -3.70 -11.33 15.19
CA ARG A 22 -2.49 -11.06 15.97
C ARG A 22 -1.23 -11.28 15.14
N ALA A 23 -1.14 -12.42 14.45
CA ALA A 23 -0.04 -12.73 13.55
C ALA A 23 0.08 -11.69 12.44
N THR A 24 -1.04 -11.31 11.82
CA THR A 24 -1.08 -10.27 10.77
C THR A 24 -0.52 -8.93 11.27
N VAL A 25 -0.85 -8.49 12.48
CA VAL A 25 -0.31 -7.25 13.05
C VAL A 25 1.20 -7.36 13.24
N SER A 26 1.69 -8.47 13.82
CA SER A 26 3.13 -8.69 14.03
C SER A 26 3.91 -8.77 12.71
N ASP A 27 3.36 -9.40 11.68
CA ASP A 27 3.97 -9.49 10.36
C ASP A 27 4.07 -8.10 9.70
N ASN A 28 3.04 -7.27 9.84
CA ASN A 28 3.07 -5.88 9.33
C ASN A 28 4.12 -5.03 10.04
N GLU A 29 4.25 -5.15 11.37
CA GLU A 29 5.28 -4.45 12.15
C GLU A 29 6.69 -4.91 11.74
N ALA A 30 6.90 -6.22 11.59
CA ALA A 30 8.17 -6.78 11.14
C ALA A 30 8.52 -6.34 9.72
N HIS A 31 7.53 -6.32 8.82
CA HIS A 31 7.70 -5.82 7.46
C HIS A 31 8.11 -4.35 7.45
N ALA A 32 7.41 -3.49 8.19
CA ALA A 32 7.73 -2.07 8.31
C ALA A 32 9.18 -1.85 8.82
N GLN A 33 9.62 -2.62 9.81
CA GLN A 33 11.00 -2.58 10.31
C GLN A 33 12.01 -3.05 9.26
N SER A 34 11.69 -4.11 8.52
CA SER A 34 12.58 -4.67 7.48
C SER A 34 12.86 -3.71 6.33
N ILE A 35 11.92 -2.81 6.02
CA ILE A 35 12.08 -1.75 5.01
C ILE A 35 12.57 -0.43 5.63
N GLY A 36 12.99 -0.45 6.91
CA GLY A 36 13.66 0.67 7.59
C GLY A 36 12.74 1.71 8.22
N LEU A 37 11.44 1.43 8.38
CA LEU A 37 10.52 2.36 9.06
C LEU A 37 10.70 2.28 10.57
N SER A 38 10.95 3.44 11.20
CA SER A 38 11.24 3.56 12.63
C SER A 38 10.25 4.47 13.38
N GLY A 39 9.24 5.00 12.70
CA GLY A 39 8.24 5.90 13.28
C GLY A 39 7.02 6.04 12.38
N VAL A 40 5.93 6.58 12.94
CA VAL A 40 4.64 6.75 12.27
C VAL A 40 4.14 8.20 12.38
N PRO A 41 3.30 8.69 11.43
CA PRO A 41 2.82 7.99 10.24
C PRO A 41 3.86 7.97 9.11
N VAL A 42 3.88 6.88 8.34
CA VAL A 42 4.62 6.78 7.07
C VAL A 42 3.68 6.25 6.00
N PHE A 43 3.74 6.84 4.82
CA PHE A 43 2.93 6.46 3.66
C PHE A 43 3.84 6.02 2.54
N VAL A 44 3.71 4.76 2.10
CA VAL A 44 4.47 4.21 0.97
C VAL A 44 3.58 4.24 -0.27
N MET A 45 4.05 4.89 -1.34
CA MET A 45 3.32 5.04 -2.60
C MET A 45 4.02 4.23 -3.69
N ASN A 46 3.28 3.29 -4.28
CA ASN A 46 3.74 2.41 -5.35
C ASN A 46 5.07 1.71 -5.05
N GLU A 47 5.28 1.31 -3.78
CA GLU A 47 6.51 0.65 -3.29
C GLU A 47 7.83 1.40 -3.60
N LYS A 48 7.75 2.66 -4.02
CA LYS A 48 8.87 3.44 -4.57
C LYS A 48 9.11 4.73 -3.78
N TYR A 49 8.04 5.39 -3.37
CA TYR A 49 8.13 6.65 -2.63
C TYR A 49 7.61 6.49 -1.21
N ALA A 50 8.24 7.16 -0.25
CA ALA A 50 7.79 7.20 1.13
C ALA A 50 7.63 8.65 1.61
N ILE A 51 6.48 8.96 2.22
CA ILE A 51 6.21 10.23 2.90
C ILE A 51 6.20 9.96 4.39
N SER A 52 7.13 10.56 5.12
CA SER A 52 7.24 10.41 6.58
C SER A 52 6.65 11.61 7.32
N GLY A 53 5.87 11.33 8.35
CA GLY A 53 5.21 12.30 9.21
C GLY A 53 3.87 12.81 8.68
N ALA A 54 3.18 13.58 9.53
CA ALA A 54 1.93 14.24 9.20
C ALA A 54 2.19 15.46 8.30
N GLN A 55 2.45 15.20 7.02
CA GLN A 55 2.69 16.24 6.02
C GLN A 55 1.41 16.98 5.63
N ALA A 56 1.57 18.14 4.99
CA ALA A 56 0.44 18.89 4.43
C ALA A 56 -0.25 18.11 3.31
N ALA A 57 -1.57 18.32 3.14
CA ALA A 57 -2.36 17.65 2.10
C ALA A 57 -1.80 17.87 0.67
N ASP A 58 -1.27 19.05 0.39
CA ASP A 58 -0.67 19.37 -0.92
C ASP A 58 0.55 18.47 -1.22
N ASN A 59 1.34 18.10 -0.21
CA ASN A 59 2.48 17.20 -0.38
C ASN A 59 2.01 15.81 -0.81
N PHE A 60 0.93 15.31 -0.20
CA PHE A 60 0.31 14.04 -0.60
C PHE A 60 -0.24 14.09 -2.03
N LEU A 61 -0.97 15.16 -2.36
CA LEU A 61 -1.54 15.33 -3.70
C LEU A 61 -0.46 15.35 -4.78
N ASN A 62 0.65 16.06 -4.53
CA ASN A 62 1.77 16.12 -5.46
C ASN A 62 2.46 14.75 -5.62
N ALA A 63 2.68 14.03 -4.53
CA ALA A 63 3.27 12.68 -4.60
C ALA A 63 2.39 11.69 -5.36
N LEU A 64 1.06 11.75 -5.16
CA LEU A 64 0.11 10.91 -5.91
C LEU A 64 0.14 11.23 -7.41
N ARG A 65 0.19 12.51 -7.79
CA ARG A 65 0.32 12.92 -9.20
C ARG A 65 1.63 12.45 -9.81
N GLN A 66 2.74 12.61 -9.10
CA GLN A 66 4.04 12.15 -9.57
C GLN A 66 4.05 10.63 -9.82
N VAL A 67 3.57 9.83 -8.86
CA VAL A 67 3.47 8.37 -9.00
C VAL A 67 2.62 7.98 -10.20
N TRP A 68 1.51 8.68 -10.41
CA TRP A 68 0.62 8.45 -11.55
C TRP A 68 1.31 8.71 -12.88
N ASP A 69 1.97 9.86 -13.04
CA ASP A 69 2.63 10.25 -14.29
C ASP A 69 3.81 9.32 -14.63
N GLU A 70 4.53 8.84 -13.62
CA GLU A 70 5.62 7.88 -13.78
C GLU A 70 5.12 6.51 -14.28
N GLN A 71 4.02 5.99 -13.73
CA GLN A 71 3.43 4.72 -14.20
C GLN A 71 3.00 4.78 -15.67
N GLN A 72 2.42 5.90 -16.11
CA GLN A 72 2.02 6.08 -17.51
C GLN A 72 3.24 6.04 -18.46
N THR A 73 4.36 6.60 -18.00
CA THR A 73 5.61 6.63 -18.75
C THR A 73 6.24 5.23 -18.83
N GLU A 74 6.29 4.49 -17.72
CA GLU A 74 6.82 3.12 -17.67
C GLU A 74 6.01 2.15 -18.56
N PHE A 75 4.68 2.30 -18.58
CA PHE A 75 3.80 1.50 -19.45
C PHE A 75 4.07 1.73 -20.95
N SER A 76 4.35 2.98 -21.33
CA SER A 76 4.59 3.36 -22.73
C SER A 76 6.00 3.02 -23.23
N ALA A 77 6.93 2.65 -22.34
CA ALA A 77 8.34 2.44 -22.65
C ALA A 77 8.70 1.00 -23.09
N THR A 78 7.72 0.16 -23.45
CA THR A 78 7.96 -1.20 -23.93
C THR A 78 8.39 -1.23 -25.41
N ALA A 79 9.61 -0.74 -25.69
CA ALA A 79 10.29 -1.01 -26.96
C ALA A 79 10.96 -2.40 -26.87
N GLY A 80 10.20 -3.46 -27.10
CA GLY A 80 10.67 -4.84 -27.06
C GLY A 80 9.66 -5.83 -27.64
N GLN A 81 10.00 -7.10 -27.66
CA GLN A 81 9.08 -8.15 -28.09
C GLN A 81 7.91 -8.24 -27.10
N THR A 82 6.71 -7.91 -27.54
CA THR A 82 5.49 -7.99 -26.73
C THR A 82 4.70 -9.22 -27.14
N CYS A 83 4.15 -9.94 -26.17
CA CYS A 83 3.17 -10.98 -26.44
C CYS A 83 1.78 -10.45 -26.10
N GLY A 84 0.97 -10.25 -27.13
CA GLY A 84 -0.44 -9.88 -27.01
C GLY A 84 -1.35 -11.09 -27.22
N THR A 85 -2.66 -10.84 -27.18
CA THR A 85 -3.68 -11.85 -27.50
C THR A 85 -3.60 -12.36 -28.94
N ASP A 86 -2.94 -11.59 -29.82
CA ASP A 86 -2.76 -11.89 -31.24
C ASP A 86 -1.42 -12.61 -31.54
N GLY A 87 -0.67 -12.98 -30.50
CA GLY A 87 0.65 -13.59 -30.60
C GLY A 87 1.79 -12.64 -30.20
N CYS A 88 3.03 -13.10 -30.37
CA CYS A 88 4.21 -12.34 -29.99
C CYS A 88 4.81 -11.60 -31.20
N SER A 89 5.03 -10.30 -31.05
CA SER A 89 5.79 -9.49 -32.01
C SER A 89 7.29 -9.77 -31.80
N ILE A 90 7.79 -10.83 -32.42
CA ILE A 90 9.23 -11.22 -32.39
C ILE A 90 10.08 -10.34 -33.31
#